data_AF-A0A958BZY1-F1
#
_entry.id   AF-A0A958BZY1-F1
#
_cell.length_a   1.000
_cell.length_b   1.000
_cell.length_c   1.000
_cell.angle_alpha   90.00
_cell.angle_beta   90.00
_cell.angle_gamma   90.00
#
_symmetry.space_group_name_H-M   'P 1'
#
loop_
_entity.id
_entity.type
_entity.pdbx_description
1 polymer ?
#
loop_
_entity_poly.entity_id
_entity_poly.type
_entity_poly.pdbx_seq_one_letter_code
_entity_poly.pdbx_strand_id
1 'polypeptide(L)' 'WGIALLAAYMLNKATNEPLEAYLNDKVFAGENGTTVAPDPADVAGFVTFMERYKRGLVIEQTAVTALTN' A
#
# COMPACT_ATOMS: atom_id res chain seq x y z
N TRP A 1 -2.28 -12.00 -9.49
CA TRP A 1 -3.67 -12.13 -9.02
C TRP A 1 -4.53 -10.95 -9.45
N GLY A 2 -4.15 -9.69 -9.22
CA GLY A 2 -4.96 -8.52 -9.62
C GLY A 2 -5.47 -8.55 -11.06
N ILE A 3 -4.60 -8.70 -12.06
CA ILE A 3 -5.01 -8.74 -13.49
C ILE A 3 -5.93 -9.93 -13.80
N ALA A 4 -5.66 -11.10 -13.22
CA ALA A 4 -6.51 -12.29 -13.40
C ALA A 4 -7.90 -12.11 -12.76
N LEU A 5 -7.97 -11.46 -11.59
CA LEU A 5 -9.22 -11.09 -10.91
C LEU A 5 -10.03 -10.09 -11.71
N LEU A 6 -9.37 -9.11 -12.33
CA LEU A 6 -10.04 -8.16 -13.21
C LEU A 6 -10.60 -8.84 -14.46
N ALA A 7 -9.85 -9.77 -15.07
CA ALA A 7 -10.35 -10.56 -16.18
C ALA A 7 -11.58 -11.41 -15.76
N ALA A 8 -11.49 -12.10 -14.62
CA ALA A 8 -12.60 -12.88 -14.09
C ALA A 8 -13.83 -12.02 -13.77
N TYR A 9 -13.64 -10.81 -13.22
CA TYR A 9 -14.71 -9.85 -12.98
C TYR A 9 -15.39 -9.41 -14.29
N MET A 10 -14.61 -9.11 -15.33
CA MET A 10 -15.16 -8.73 -16.63
C MET A 10 -15.99 -9.84 -17.27
N LEU A 11 -15.67 -11.11 -17.00
CA LEU A 11 -16.40 -12.28 -17.52
C LEU A 11 -17.62 -12.66 -16.68
N ASN A 12 -17.58 -12.50 -15.35
CA ASN A 12 -18.53 -13.14 -14.43
C ASN A 12 -19.36 -12.16 -13.59
N LYS A 13 -19.18 -10.84 -13.75
CA LYS A 13 -19.97 -9.85 -13.01
C LYS A 13 -21.44 -9.86 -13.42
N ALA A 14 -22.31 -9.56 -12.47
CA ALA A 14 -23.71 -9.26 -12.77
C ALA A 14 -23.85 -7.86 -13.37
N THR A 15 -25.01 -7.57 -13.98
CA THR A 15 -25.32 -6.25 -14.53
C THR A 15 -25.21 -5.18 -13.43
N ASN A 16 -24.40 -4.15 -13.69
CA ASN A 16 -24.12 -3.05 -12.76
C ASN A 16 -23.51 -3.47 -11.40
N GLU A 17 -22.94 -4.67 -11.29
CA GLU A 17 -22.20 -5.06 -10.09
C GLU A 17 -20.86 -4.31 -10.03
N PRO A 18 -20.54 -3.59 -8.94
CA PRO A 18 -19.25 -2.95 -8.76
C PRO A 18 -18.17 -3.97 -8.38
N LEU A 19 -16.91 -3.62 -8.66
CA LEU A 19 -15.77 -4.52 -8.41
C LEU A 19 -15.65 -4.87 -6.93
N GLU A 20 -15.84 -3.90 -6.01
CA GLU A 20 -15.78 -4.18 -4.57
C GLU A 20 -16.79 -5.26 -4.12
N ALA A 21 -18.03 -5.20 -4.63
CA ALA A 21 -19.08 -6.16 -4.28
C ALA A 21 -18.76 -7.55 -4.85
N TYR A 22 -18.31 -7.62 -6.12
CA TYR A 22 -17.87 -8.88 -6.71
C TYR A 22 -16.73 -9.53 -5.91
N LEU A 23 -15.74 -8.73 -5.48
CA LEU A 23 -14.62 -9.24 -4.68
C LEU A 23 -15.10 -9.73 -3.31
N ASN A 24 -15.93 -8.95 -2.62
CA ASN A 24 -16.42 -9.29 -1.29
C ASN A 24 -17.35 -10.52 -1.29
N ASP A 25 -18.28 -10.57 -2.23
CA ASP A 25 -19.41 -11.51 -2.18
C ASP A 25 -19.17 -12.79 -2.99
N LYS A 26 -18.19 -12.80 -3.90
CA LYS A 26 -17.93 -13.96 -4.78
C LYS A 26 -16.49 -14.48 -4.72
N VAL A 27 -15.50 -13.63 -4.49
CA VAL A 27 -14.09 -14.03 -4.48
C VAL A 27 -13.59 -14.32 -3.08
N PHE A 28 -13.91 -13.44 -2.13
CA PHE A 28 -13.46 -13.51 -0.75
C PHE A 28 -14.61 -13.83 0.22
N ALA A 29 -15.74 -14.31 -0.30
CA ALA A 29 -16.88 -14.69 0.51
C ALA A 29 -16.48 -15.78 1.52
N GLY A 30 -16.63 -15.48 2.81
CA GLY A 30 -16.28 -16.40 3.89
C GLY A 30 -14.78 -16.39 4.28
N GLU A 31 -13.95 -15.61 3.61
CA GLU A 31 -12.56 -15.39 4.04
C GLU A 31 -12.54 -14.43 5.23
N ASN A 32 -11.97 -14.88 6.36
CA ASN A 32 -11.75 -14.01 7.52
C ASN A 32 -10.33 -13.45 7.45
N GLY A 33 -10.22 -12.16 7.11
CA GLY A 33 -8.97 -11.42 7.25
C GLY A 33 -8.72 -11.06 8.72
N THR A 34 -7.48 -11.22 9.18
CA THR A 34 -7.06 -10.69 10.47
C THR A 34 -6.36 -9.35 10.27
N THR A 35 -6.82 -8.31 10.94
CA THR A 35 -6.09 -7.04 11.00
C THR A 35 -5.04 -7.11 12.10
N VAL A 36 -3.79 -6.86 11.75
CA VAL A 36 -2.69 -6.71 12.73
C VAL A 36 -2.45 -5.23 12.95
N ALA A 37 -2.69 -4.76 14.17
CA ALA A 37 -2.35 -3.40 14.55
C ALA A 37 -0.82 -3.26 14.70
N PRO A 38 -0.24 -2.13 14.30
CA PRO A 38 1.19 -1.90 14.49
C PRO A 38 1.51 -1.76 15.98
N ASP A 39 2.71 -2.20 16.39
CA ASP A 39 3.21 -1.99 17.74
C ASP A 39 3.45 -0.47 17.97
N PRO A 40 2.91 0.14 19.04
CA PRO A 40 3.15 1.55 19.35
C PRO A 40 4.63 1.94 19.45
N ALA A 41 5.49 1.03 19.92
CA ALA A 41 6.93 1.25 20.01
C ALA A 41 7.57 1.35 18.62
N ASP A 42 7.16 0.48 17.69
CA ASP A 42 7.59 0.53 16.29
C ASP A 42 7.12 1.82 15.63
N VAL A 43 5.85 2.21 15.85
CA VAL A 43 5.31 3.48 15.33
C VAL A 43 6.17 4.66 15.79
N ALA A 44 6.46 4.76 17.09
CA ALA A 44 7.30 5.83 17.64
C ALA A 44 8.74 5.79 17.08
N GLY A 45 9.30 4.58 16.92
CA GLY A 45 10.60 4.36 16.31
C GLY A 45 10.66 4.85 14.86
N PHE A 46 9.67 4.48 14.03
CA PHE A 46 9.56 4.92 12.65
C PHE A 46 9.36 6.42 12.52
N VAL A 47 8.56 7.05 13.39
CA VAL A 47 8.41 8.52 13.41
C VAL A 47 9.76 9.18 13.64
N THR A 48 10.50 8.75 14.66
CA THR A 48 11.83 9.28 14.98
C THR A 48 12.82 9.07 13.82
N PHE A 49 12.80 7.89 13.21
CA PHE A 49 13.62 7.60 12.04
C PHE A 49 13.28 8.53 10.87
N MET A 50 12.00 8.70 10.56
CA MET A 50 11.53 9.53 9.44
C MET A 50 11.92 11.01 9.61
N GLU A 51 11.90 11.54 10.83
CA GLU A 51 12.39 12.89 11.10
C GLU A 51 13.89 13.03 10.77
N ARG A 52 14.71 12.07 11.18
CA ARG A 52 16.15 12.06 10.90
C ARG A 52 16.42 11.89 9.41
N TYR A 53 15.72 10.95 8.77
CA TYR A 53 15.83 10.71 7.33
C TYR A 53 15.54 11.98 6.54
N LYS A 54 14.44 12.68 6.83
CA LYS A 54 14.08 13.94 6.16
C LYS A 54 15.14 15.03 6.35
N ARG A 55 15.73 15.14 7.55
CA ARG A 55 16.83 16.09 7.80
C ARG A 55 18.08 15.71 6.99
N GLY A 56 18.33 14.42 6.79
CA GLY A 56 19.44 13.91 5.99
C GLY A 56 19.31 14.18 4.49
N LEU A 57 18.08 14.31 3.96
CA LEU A 57 17.86 14.57 2.52
C LEU A 57 18.58 15.83 2.01
N VAL A 58 18.69 16.86 2.84
CA VAL A 58 19.41 18.10 2.47
C VAL A 58 20.90 17.84 2.23
N ILE A 59 21.49 16.93 3.01
CA ILE A 59 22.90 16.53 2.84
C ILE A 59 23.06 15.79 1.52
N GLU A 60 22.19 14.81 1.25
CA GLU A 60 22.19 14.05 -0.02
C GLU A 60 22.01 14.99 -1.22
N GLN A 61 21.06 15.92 -1.15
CA GLN A 61 20.82 16.90 -2.21
C GLN A 61 22.05 17.80 -2.44
N THR A 62 22.67 18.29 -1.36
CA THR A 62 23.86 19.15 -1.44
C THR A 62 25.03 18.39 -2.07
N ALA A 63 25.23 17.12 -1.71
CA ALA A 63 26.28 16.28 -2.30
C ALA A 63 26.07 16.09 -3.81
N VAL A 64 24.83 15.83 -4.26
CA VAL A 64 24.52 15.71 -5.69
C VAL A 64 24.78 17.03 -6.43
N THR A 65 24.35 18.16 -5.88
CA THR A 65 24.61 19.48 -6.48
C THR A 65 26.10 19.77 -6.59
N ALA A 66 26.89 19.45 -5.56
CA ALA A 66 28.35 19.68 -5.57
C ALA A 66 29.12 18.79 -6.56
N LEU A 67 28.57 17.64 -6.96
CA LEU A 67 29.15 16.75 -7.97
C LEU A 67 28.75 17.10 -9.41
N THR A 68 27.70 17.92 -9.57
CA THR A 68 27.14 18.29 -10.89
C THR A 68 27.53 19.72 -11.31
N ASN A 69 28.10 20.50 -10.39
CA ASN A 69 28.74 21.79 -10.65
C ASN A 69 30.27 21.62 -10.83
#